data_AF-A0A535KDI7-F1
#
_entry.id   AF-A0A535KDI7-F1
#
_cell.length_a   1.000
_cell.length_b   1.000
_cell.length_c   1.000
_cell.angle_alpha   90.00
_cell.angle_beta   90.00
_cell.angle_gamma   90.00
#
_symmetry.space_group_name_H-M   'P 1'
#
loop_
_entity.id
_entity.type
_entity.pdbx_description
1 polymer ?
#
loop_
_entity_poly.entity_id
_entity_poly.type
_entity_poly.pdbx_seq_one_letter_code
_entity_poly.pdbx_strand_id
1 'polypeptide(L)' 'MVHLWRSRGKEETEPSKSAPGVGATGDIAVVVEGKKLDNELVRLACLMAKKAKRKVHLVHVIEVPRTLPLKAV' A
#
# COMPACT_ATOMS: atom_id res chain seq x y z
N MET A 1 -24.59 -23.43 -18.36
CA MET A 1 -24.80 -22.00 -18.64
C MET A 1 -26.01 -21.55 -17.85
N VAL A 2 -25.83 -20.78 -16.78
CA VAL A 2 -26.92 -20.22 -15.97
C VAL A 2 -26.49 -18.83 -15.53
N HIS A 3 -27.12 -17.81 -16.13
CA HIS A 3 -27.05 -16.43 -15.68
C HIS A 3 -28.20 -16.21 -14.69
N LEU A 4 -27.88 -15.83 -13.45
CA LEU A 4 -28.88 -15.36 -12.50
C LEU A 4 -28.57 -13.90 -12.14
N TRP A 5 -29.39 -13.00 -12.68
CA TRP A 5 -29.46 -11.59 -12.34
C TRP A 5 -30.33 -11.37 -11.09
N ARG A 6 -29.87 -10.52 -10.16
CA ARG A 6 -30.60 -9.56 -9.28
C ARG A 6 -29.83 -9.37 -7.97
N SER A 7 -29.77 -8.21 -7.30
CA SER A 7 -30.19 -6.83 -7.56
C SER A 7 -29.50 -5.96 -6.51
N ARG A 8 -29.09 -4.74 -6.86
CA ARG A 8 -28.57 -3.72 -5.93
C ARG A 8 -29.66 -3.29 -4.94
N GLY A 9 -29.26 -3.07 -3.68
CA GLY A 9 -29.93 -2.11 -2.79
C GLY A 9 -30.02 -2.51 -1.33
N LYS A 10 -29.01 -2.16 -0.52
CA LYS A 10 -29.22 -1.57 0.81
C LYS A 10 -27.93 -0.89 1.30
N GLU A 11 -28.06 0.40 1.54
CA GLU A 11 -27.08 1.29 2.14
C GLU A 11 -27.05 1.02 3.65
N GLU A 12 -25.93 0.55 4.18
CA GLU A 12 -25.64 0.56 5.61
C GLU A 12 -24.18 1.02 5.82
N THR A 13 -24.04 1.91 6.79
CA THR A 13 -22.85 2.66 7.16
C THR A 13 -21.75 1.71 7.68
N GLU A 14 -20.78 1.35 6.83
CA GLU A 14 -19.63 0.55 7.26
C GLU A 14 -18.49 1.43 7.79
N PRO A 15 -17.86 1.09 8.95
CA PRO A 15 -16.68 1.79 9.44
C PRO A 15 -15.59 1.72 8.37
N SER A 16 -14.99 2.87 8.06
CA SER A 16 -13.94 3.04 7.07
C SER A 16 -12.87 1.94 7.20
N LYS A 17 -12.97 0.91 6.34
CA LYS A 17 -11.99 -0.16 6.13
C LYS A 17 -10.73 0.45 5.52
N SER A 18 -9.91 1.07 6.35
CA SER A 18 -8.56 1.53 5.98
C SER A 18 -7.49 0.73 6.70
N ALA A 19 -7.68 -0.58 6.81
CA ALA A 19 -6.57 -1.52 6.94
C ALA A 19 -6.30 -2.07 5.53
N PRO A 20 -5.06 -2.07 5.02
CA PRO A 20 -4.77 -2.66 3.71
C PRO A 20 -4.94 -4.18 3.83
N GLY A 21 -6.19 -4.61 3.64
CA GLY A 21 -6.60 -5.99 3.65
C GLY A 21 -6.10 -6.71 2.42
N VAL A 22 -5.83 -8.01 2.62
CA VAL A 22 -5.69 -9.07 1.61
C VAL A 22 -6.63 -8.81 0.44
N GLY A 23 -6.14 -8.14 -0.61
CA GLY A 23 -6.99 -7.67 -1.71
C GLY A 23 -6.51 -6.40 -2.40
N ALA A 24 -5.62 -5.61 -1.80
CA ALA A 24 -5.04 -4.44 -2.47
C ALA A 24 -4.37 -4.87 -3.78
N THR A 25 -4.94 -4.49 -4.93
CA THR A 25 -4.36 -4.68 -6.26
C THR A 25 -3.35 -3.56 -6.51
N GLY A 26 -2.08 -3.89 -6.65
CA GLY A 26 -1.03 -2.90 -6.90
C GLY A 26 0.35 -3.45 -6.60
N ASP A 27 1.35 -2.78 -7.16
CA ASP A 27 2.75 -2.99 -6.78
C ASP A 27 3.00 -2.52 -5.33
N ILE A 28 4.05 -3.04 -4.70
CA ILE A 28 4.39 -2.72 -3.31
C ILE A 28 5.52 -1.70 -3.32
N ALA A 29 5.34 -0.56 -2.65
CA ALA A 29 6.41 0.40 -2.39
C ALA A 29 6.91 0.21 -0.95
N VAL A 30 8.23 0.16 -0.78
CA VAL A 30 8.89 0.04 0.51
C VAL A 30 9.82 1.23 0.68
N VAL A 31 9.56 2.03 1.71
CA VAL A 31 10.43 3.14 2.09
C VAL A 31 11.52 2.62 3.01
N VAL A 32 12.78 2.94 2.71
CA VAL A 32 13.96 2.51 3.46
C VAL A 32 14.76 3.73 3.93
N GLU A 33 15.29 3.65 5.14
CA GLU A 33 16.12 4.68 5.79
C GLU A 33 17.58 4.22 5.97
N GLY A 34 17.90 2.97 5.61
CA GLY A 34 19.22 2.36 5.80
C GLY A 34 19.39 1.72 7.19
N LYS A 35 18.30 1.47 7.91
CA LYS A 35 18.32 0.85 9.24
C LYS A 35 18.28 -0.67 9.12
N LYS A 36 18.77 -1.39 10.13
CA LYS A 36 18.73 -2.87 10.16
C LYS A 36 17.32 -3.45 10.04
N LEU A 37 16.31 -2.72 10.54
CA LEU A 37 14.90 -3.12 10.45
C LEU A 37 14.37 -3.13 9.01
N ASP A 38 14.97 -2.33 8.12
CA ASP A 38 14.55 -2.26 6.72
C ASP A 38 14.74 -3.60 6.01
N ASN A 39 15.71 -4.42 6.45
CA ASN A 39 15.92 -5.76 5.92
C ASN A 39 14.68 -6.66 6.11
N GLU A 40 14.05 -6.61 7.29
CA GLU A 40 12.83 -7.39 7.55
C GLU A 40 11.63 -6.80 6.81
N LEU A 41 11.57 -5.48 6.66
CA LEU A 41 10.52 -4.81 5.89
C LEU A 41 10.57 -5.20 4.40
N VAL A 42 11.77 -5.18 3.81
CA VAL A 42 12.00 -5.62 2.43
C VAL A 42 11.69 -7.10 2.27
N ARG A 43 12.10 -7.93 3.24
CA ARG A 43 11.78 -9.36 3.24
C ARG A 43 10.28 -9.62 3.27
N LEU A 44 9.54 -8.90 4.12
CA LEU A 44 8.08 -8.98 4.20
C LEU A 44 7.42 -8.56 2.87
N ALA A 45 7.86 -7.44 2.30
CA ALA A 45 7.34 -6.96 1.01
C ALA A 45 7.56 -7.98 -0.12
N CYS A 46 8.75 -8.59 -0.17
CA CYS A 46 9.04 -9.67 -1.12
C CYS A 46 8.13 -10.88 -0.92
N LEU A 47 7.85 -11.30 0.32
CA LEU A 47 6.92 -12.40 0.61
C LEU A 47 5.50 -12.08 0.15
N MET A 48 5.04 -10.85 0.38
CA MET A 48 3.72 -10.38 -0.07
C MET A 48 3.64 -10.29 -1.59
N ALA A 49 4.67 -9.77 -2.25
CA ALA A 49 4.73 -9.63 -3.69
C ALA A 49 4.82 -10.99 -4.41
N LYS A 50 5.58 -11.95 -3.84
CA LYS A 50 5.79 -13.29 -4.42
C LYS A 50 4.47 -14.04 -4.63
N LYS A 51 3.56 -13.98 -3.65
CA LYS A 51 2.26 -14.68 -3.74
C LYS A 51 1.39 -14.15 -4.88
N ALA A 52 1.53 -12.88 -5.24
CA ALA A 52 0.69 -12.21 -6.22
C ALA A 52 1.45 -11.75 -7.48
N LYS A 53 2.72 -12.18 -7.68
CA LYS A 53 3.62 -11.78 -8.78
C LYS A 53 3.66 -10.25 -9.03
N ARG A 54 3.75 -9.47 -7.94
CA ARG A 54 3.77 -8.00 -7.99
C ARG A 54 5.19 -7.47 -8.08
N LYS A 55 5.35 -6.24 -8.59
CA LYS A 55 6.65 -5.55 -8.51
C LYS A 55 6.82 -4.95 -7.12
N VAL A 56 8.08 -4.89 -6.68
CA VAL A 56 8.47 -4.22 -5.44
C VAL A 56 9.34 -3.04 -5.82
N HIS A 57 8.94 -1.85 -5.39
CA HIS A 57 9.65 -0.59 -5.58
C HIS A 57 10.32 -0.22 -4.26
N LEU A 58 11.63 -0.08 -4.25
CA LEU A 58 12.41 0.36 -3.10
C LEU A 58 12.64 1.86 -3.21
N VAL A 59 12.27 2.63 -2.19
CA VAL A 59 12.38 4.08 -2.15
C VAL A 59 13.23 4.49 -0.96
N HIS A 60 14.36 5.14 -1.20
CA HIS A 60 15.16 5.76 -0.14
C HIS A 60 14.83 7.26 -0.08
N VAL A 61 14.40 7.74 1.08
CA VAL A 61 14.06 9.15 1.28
C VAL A 61 15.26 9.86 1.88
N ILE A 62 15.76 10.86 1.17
CA ILE A 62 16.79 11.77 1.67
C ILE A 62 16.09 13.03 2.13
N GLU A 63 16.03 13.23 3.45
CA GLU A 63 15.50 14.46 4.02
C GLU A 63 16.50 15.60 3.81
N VAL A 64 16.12 16.57 2.99
CA VAL A 64 16.90 17.80 2.80
C VAL A 64 16.30 18.87 3.71
N PRO A 65 17.04 19.35 4.74
CA PRO A 65 16.54 20.41 5.60
C PRO A 65 16.30 21.67 4.78
N ARG A 66 15.10 22.24 4.90
CA ARG A 66 14.74 23.48 4.20
C ARG A 66 15.05 24.68 5.08
N THR A 67 15.59 25.71 4.46
CA THR A 67 15.83 27.02 5.09
C THR A 67 14.62 27.95 5.03
N LEU A 68 13.66 27.69 4.14
CA LEU A 68 12.44 28.50 3.95
C LEU A 68 11.18 27.62 4.09
N PRO A 69 10.19 28.03 4.90
CA PRO A 69 8.92 27.32 5.02
C PRO A 69 8.11 27.44 3.73
N LEU A 70 7.55 26.33 3.25
CA LEU A 70 6.58 26.36 2.14
C LEU A 70 5.26 26.95 2.65
N LYS A 71 4.80 28.04 2.03
CA LYS A 71 3.38 28.41 2.09
C LYS A 71 2.61 27.39 1.24
N ALA A 72 2.01 26.41 1.90
CA ALA A 72 0.90 25.69 1.28
C ALA A 72 -0.28 26.66 1.23
N VAL A 73 -0.75 26.98 0.01
CA VAL A 73 -1.95 27.78 -0.24
C VAL A 73 -3.07 26.84 -0.67
#